data_AF-A0A5B8W924-F1
#
_entry.id   AF-A0A5B8W924-F1
#
_cell.length_a   1.000
_cell.length_b   1.000
_cell.length_c   1.000
_cell.angle_alpha   90.00
_cell.angle_beta   90.00
_cell.angle_gamma   90.00
#
_symmetry.space_group_name_H-M   'P 1'
#
loop_
_entity.id
_entity.type
_entity.pdbx_description
1 polymer ?
#
loop_
_entity_poly.entity_id
_entity_poly.type
_entity_poly.pdbx_seq_one_letter_code
_entity_poly.pdbx_strand_id
1 'polypeptide(L)'
;MSDYELEEIKGRGYYISIFPKVHTDFSPVKDKAVWDCSGSTLTTDWLGEIKIRYQNVDSFSTSFLEVKKYQALKELADKLDLTMCYINVYADATVTYNLSNLPIDSYEVTLEYCPVATSEDARGYTFKDMINLPKEAVSRKINIGYRRLEGWQK
;
A
#
# COMPACT_ATOMS: atom_id res chain seq x y z
N MET A 1 22.04 5.72 -0.89
CA MET A 1 20.66 5.24 -1.10
C MET A 1 20.67 3.74 -0.88
N SER A 2 19.93 3.25 0.09
CA SER A 2 19.78 1.83 0.42
C SER A 2 18.88 1.12 -0.60
N ASP A 3 18.98 -0.21 -0.70
CA ASP A 3 18.08 -1.01 -1.53
C ASP A 3 16.62 -0.81 -1.15
N TYR A 4 16.34 -0.63 0.15
CA TYR A 4 15.01 -0.29 0.64
C TYR A 4 14.50 1.06 0.11
N GLU A 5 15.36 2.08 0.02
CA GLU A 5 15.00 3.38 -0.55
C GLU A 5 14.73 3.30 -2.05
N LEU A 6 15.53 2.53 -2.78
CA LEU A 6 15.35 2.33 -4.21
C LEU A 6 14.01 1.66 -4.54
N GLU A 7 13.66 0.60 -3.81
CA GLU A 7 12.41 -0.13 -4.04
C GLU A 7 11.19 0.73 -3.70
N GLU A 8 11.22 1.50 -2.61
CA GLU A 8 10.13 2.42 -2.24
C GLU A 8 9.91 3.51 -3.31
N ILE A 9 10.98 4.08 -3.89
CA ILE A 9 10.88 5.02 -5.02
C ILE A 9 10.26 4.35 -6.24
N LYS A 10 10.67 3.11 -6.56
CA LYS A 10 10.09 2.35 -7.66
C LYS A 10 8.60 2.12 -7.44
N GLY A 11 8.17 1.76 -6.23
CA GLY A 11 6.75 1.56 -5.90
C GLY A 11 5.90 2.80 -6.10
N ARG A 12 6.40 3.95 -5.61
CA ARG A 12 5.75 5.26 -5.80
C ARG A 12 5.63 5.63 -7.28
N GLY A 13 6.73 5.51 -8.04
CA GLY A 13 6.73 5.76 -9.48
C GLY A 13 5.80 4.80 -10.24
N TYR A 14 5.74 3.55 -9.81
CA TYR A 14 4.86 2.54 -10.39
C TYR A 14 3.38 2.88 -10.16
N TYR A 15 3.02 3.33 -8.97
CA TYR A 15 1.66 3.78 -8.66
C TYR A 15 1.20 4.92 -9.59
N ILE A 16 2.04 5.94 -9.81
CA ILE A 16 1.73 7.06 -10.73
C ILE A 16 1.43 6.53 -12.14
N SER A 17 2.20 5.55 -12.61
CA SER A 17 2.01 4.98 -13.95
C SER A 17 0.65 4.30 -14.14
N ILE A 18 0.08 3.74 -13.07
CA ILE A 18 -1.22 3.06 -13.08
C ILE A 18 -2.37 4.04 -12.86
N PHE A 19 -2.15 5.07 -12.05
CA PHE A 19 -3.16 6.07 -11.67
C PHE A 19 -2.81 7.49 -12.15
N PRO A 20 -2.57 7.72 -13.45
CA PRO A 20 -2.07 9.01 -13.95
C PRO A 20 -3.08 10.16 -13.86
N LYS A 21 -4.33 9.87 -13.50
CA LYS A 21 -5.43 10.86 -13.38
C LYS A 21 -5.70 11.30 -11.94
N VAL A 22 -4.97 10.77 -10.97
CA VAL A 22 -5.11 11.16 -9.55
C VAL A 22 -4.05 12.22 -9.25
N HIS A 23 -4.44 13.33 -8.63
CA HIS A 23 -3.46 14.27 -8.09
C HIS A 23 -2.81 13.60 -6.89
N THR A 24 -1.49 13.40 -6.94
CA THR A 24 -0.77 12.64 -5.92
C THR A 24 0.38 13.44 -5.35
N ASP A 25 0.43 13.51 -4.03
CA ASP A 25 1.59 13.99 -3.27
C ASP A 25 2.27 12.82 -2.56
N PHE A 26 3.56 12.98 -2.26
CA PHE A 26 4.36 12.01 -1.51
C PHE A 26 4.90 12.64 -0.24
N SER A 27 5.02 11.85 0.82
CA SER A 27 5.50 12.39 2.10
C SER A 27 6.94 12.95 1.95
N PRO A 28 7.20 14.18 2.42
CA PRO A 28 8.49 14.86 2.27
C PRO A 28 9.60 14.29 3.16
N VAL A 29 9.27 13.54 4.23
CA VAL A 29 10.24 12.99 5.20
C VAL A 29 9.92 11.53 5.48
N LYS A 30 10.60 10.62 4.77
CA LYS A 30 10.27 9.18 4.71
C LYS A 30 10.39 8.46 6.05
N ASP A 31 11.46 8.70 6.79
CA ASP A 31 11.82 7.93 8.00
C ASP A 31 10.82 8.16 9.16
N LYS A 32 10.00 9.21 9.03
CA LYS A 32 8.95 9.61 9.96
C LYS A 32 7.59 9.67 9.27
N ALA A 33 7.50 9.20 8.02
CA ALA A 33 6.29 9.28 7.22
C ALA A 33 5.26 8.27 7.71
N VAL A 34 4.12 8.81 8.14
CA VAL A 34 2.95 8.01 8.48
C VAL A 34 2.30 7.41 7.23
N TRP A 35 2.46 8.03 6.05
CA TRP A 35 1.86 7.62 4.79
C TRP A 35 2.87 7.70 3.64
N ASP A 36 2.63 6.94 2.56
CA ASP A 36 3.51 6.93 1.38
C ASP A 36 3.05 7.87 0.30
N CYS A 37 1.77 7.82 -0.02
CA CYS A 37 1.11 8.69 -1.00
C CYS A 37 -0.19 9.27 -0.44
N SER A 38 -0.57 10.45 -0.92
CA SER A 38 -1.88 11.05 -0.68
C SER A 38 -2.39 11.64 -1.97
N GLY A 39 -3.67 11.95 -2.04
CA GLY A 39 -4.24 12.56 -3.22
C GLY A 39 -5.71 12.88 -3.12
N SER A 40 -6.24 13.36 -4.24
CA SER A 40 -7.65 13.73 -4.36
C SER A 40 -8.26 13.09 -5.60
N THR A 41 -9.48 12.58 -5.43
CA THR A 41 -10.40 12.27 -6.52
C THR A 41 -11.40 13.42 -6.69
N LEU A 42 -12.37 13.28 -7.60
CA LEU A 42 -13.42 14.30 -7.76
C LEU A 42 -14.27 14.52 -6.50
N THR A 43 -14.32 13.55 -5.60
CA THR A 43 -15.25 13.54 -4.46
C THR A 43 -14.61 13.23 -3.12
N THR A 44 -13.32 12.88 -3.11
CA THR A 44 -12.71 12.24 -1.93
C THR A 44 -11.22 12.48 -1.92
N ASP A 45 -10.76 13.05 -0.82
CA ASP A 45 -9.34 13.14 -0.46
C ASP A 45 -8.93 11.88 0.30
N TRP A 46 -7.71 11.43 0.06
CA TRP A 46 -7.24 10.16 0.58
C TRP A 46 -5.74 10.19 0.89
N LEU A 47 -5.34 9.32 1.81
CA LEU A 47 -3.94 8.97 2.08
C LEU A 47 -3.78 7.46 2.00
N GLY A 48 -2.57 7.00 1.76
CA GLY A 48 -2.31 5.57 1.72
C GLY A 48 -0.86 5.16 1.87
N GLU A 49 -0.72 3.92 2.34
CA GLU A 49 0.54 3.20 2.42
C GLU A 49 0.66 2.27 1.21
N ILE A 50 1.84 2.26 0.58
CA ILE A 50 2.14 1.42 -0.57
C ILE A 50 3.03 0.27 -0.11
N LYS A 51 2.77 -0.93 -0.62
CA LYS A 51 3.67 -2.07 -0.48
C LYS A 51 3.87 -2.80 -1.80
N ILE A 52 5.13 -3.05 -2.11
CA ILE A 52 5.52 -3.82 -3.29
C ILE A 52 5.63 -5.29 -2.94
N ARG A 53 5.20 -6.13 -3.86
CA ARG A 53 5.22 -7.58 -3.80
C ARG A 53 5.76 -8.08 -5.14
N TYR A 54 6.85 -8.82 -5.12
CA TYR A 54 7.50 -9.30 -6.36
C TYR A 54 6.82 -10.53 -6.97
N GLN A 55 5.90 -11.16 -6.26
CA GLN A 55 5.14 -12.29 -6.77
C GLN A 55 3.76 -11.83 -7.26
N ASN A 56 3.03 -12.73 -7.89
CA ASN A 56 1.68 -12.46 -8.36
C ASN A 56 0.71 -12.34 -7.19
N VAL A 57 -0.40 -11.62 -7.41
CA VAL A 57 -1.45 -11.42 -6.39
C VAL A 57 -2.02 -12.74 -5.86
N ASP A 58 -2.04 -13.78 -6.69
CA ASP A 58 -2.56 -15.09 -6.31
C ASP A 58 -1.58 -15.98 -5.54
N SER A 59 -0.30 -15.60 -5.49
CA SER A 59 0.74 -16.32 -4.74
C SER A 59 0.62 -16.17 -3.23
N PHE A 60 -0.09 -15.14 -2.75
CA PHE A 60 -0.32 -14.90 -1.33
C PHE A 60 -1.78 -15.15 -1.01
N SER A 61 -2.14 -15.73 0.13
CA SER A 61 -3.54 -15.88 0.55
C SER A 61 -4.12 -14.61 1.19
N THR A 62 -3.25 -13.77 1.76
CA THR A 62 -3.61 -12.56 2.51
C THR A 62 -2.61 -11.43 2.22
N SER A 63 -3.03 -10.20 2.53
CA SER A 63 -2.17 -9.02 2.53
C SER A 63 -1.87 -8.61 3.97
N PHE A 64 -0.59 -8.57 4.34
CA PHE A 64 -0.18 -8.19 5.70
C PHE A 64 0.00 -6.68 5.84
N LEU A 65 -0.77 -6.06 6.76
CA LEU A 65 -0.64 -4.66 7.15
C LEU A 65 -0.14 -4.55 8.60
N GLU A 66 0.97 -3.86 8.84
CA GLU A 66 1.51 -3.67 10.20
C GLU A 66 0.52 -2.88 11.08
N VAL A 67 0.22 -3.39 12.27
CA VAL A 67 -0.76 -2.79 13.21
C VAL A 67 -0.37 -1.35 13.57
N LYS A 68 0.91 -1.11 13.89
CA LYS A 68 1.41 0.24 14.25
C LYS A 68 1.26 1.21 13.09
N LYS A 69 1.50 0.75 11.86
CA LYS A 69 1.29 1.57 10.65
C LYS A 69 -0.19 1.90 10.48
N TYR A 70 -1.07 0.90 10.59
CA TYR A 70 -2.51 1.13 10.53
C TYR A 70 -2.98 2.17 11.56
N GLN A 71 -2.55 2.04 12.82
CA GLN A 71 -2.92 2.98 13.88
C GLN A 71 -2.46 4.41 13.57
N ALA A 72 -1.21 4.57 13.12
CA ALA A 72 -0.66 5.87 12.76
C ALA A 72 -1.41 6.48 11.56
N LEU A 73 -1.66 5.70 10.49
CA LEU A 73 -2.45 6.19 9.35
C LEU A 73 -3.87 6.57 9.79
N LYS A 74 -4.50 5.75 10.65
CA LYS A 74 -5.86 6.00 11.13
C LYS A 74 -5.95 7.29 11.93
N GLU A 75 -5.04 7.52 12.86
CA GLU A 75 -5.01 8.75 13.65
C GLU A 75 -4.89 9.99 12.75
N LEU A 76 -4.01 9.92 11.75
CA LEU A 76 -3.82 11.02 10.81
C LEU A 76 -5.06 11.22 9.90
N ALA A 77 -5.63 10.13 9.40
CA ALA A 77 -6.81 10.14 8.54
C ALA A 77 -8.02 10.71 9.27
N ASP A 78 -8.28 10.25 10.50
CA ASP A 78 -9.39 10.74 11.34
C ASP A 78 -9.22 12.23 11.66
N LYS A 79 -7.98 12.68 11.92
CA LYS A 79 -7.67 14.11 12.19
C LYS A 79 -7.91 15.02 11.00
N LEU A 80 -7.66 14.52 9.79
CA LEU A 80 -7.72 15.30 8.55
C LEU A 80 -8.99 15.03 7.74
N ASP A 81 -9.88 14.17 8.23
CA ASP A 81 -11.09 13.70 7.54
C ASP A 81 -10.79 13.10 6.15
N LEU A 82 -9.78 12.23 6.09
CA LEU A 82 -9.29 11.62 4.85
C LEU A 82 -9.69 10.15 4.75
N THR A 83 -9.92 9.68 3.51
CA THR A 83 -10.06 8.24 3.25
C THR A 83 -8.70 7.55 3.35
N MET A 84 -8.64 6.44 4.08
CA MET A 84 -7.41 5.67 4.27
C MET A 84 -7.37 4.49 3.30
N CYS A 85 -6.27 4.38 2.55
CA CYS A 85 -6.04 3.34 1.57
C CYS A 85 -4.80 2.51 1.92
N TYR A 86 -4.88 1.21 1.64
CA TYR A 86 -3.70 0.34 1.60
C TYR A 86 -3.54 -0.24 0.21
N ILE A 87 -2.37 -0.04 -0.38
CA ILE A 87 -2.14 -0.30 -1.81
C ILE A 87 -1.02 -1.32 -1.97
N ASN A 88 -1.34 -2.47 -2.53
CA ASN A 88 -0.36 -3.50 -2.84
C ASN A 88 -0.10 -3.57 -4.34
N VAL A 89 1.16 -3.38 -4.71
CA VAL A 89 1.64 -3.50 -6.09
C VAL A 89 2.31 -4.86 -6.23
N TYR A 90 1.64 -5.78 -6.91
CA TYR A 90 2.15 -7.09 -7.30
C TYR A 90 2.80 -7.03 -8.69
N ALA A 91 3.43 -8.13 -9.10
CA ALA A 91 4.00 -8.25 -10.44
C ALA A 91 2.93 -8.19 -11.56
N ASP A 92 1.71 -8.66 -11.27
CA ASP A 92 0.63 -8.85 -12.24
C ASP A 92 -0.63 -8.03 -11.95
N ALA A 93 -0.72 -7.40 -10.79
CA ALA A 93 -1.82 -6.51 -10.45
C ALA A 93 -1.44 -5.44 -9.43
N THR A 94 -2.20 -4.36 -9.37
CA THR A 94 -2.25 -3.48 -8.21
C THR A 94 -3.63 -3.61 -7.57
N VAL A 95 -3.64 -3.87 -6.27
CA VAL A 95 -4.87 -3.94 -5.48
C VAL A 95 -4.89 -2.82 -4.47
N THR A 96 -6.09 -2.32 -4.19
CA THR A 96 -6.33 -1.28 -3.21
C THR A 96 -7.38 -1.77 -2.23
N TYR A 97 -7.13 -1.53 -0.96
CA TYR A 97 -8.05 -1.70 0.15
C TYR A 97 -8.46 -0.32 0.63
N ASN A 98 -9.77 -0.06 0.73
CA ASN A 98 -10.26 1.15 1.40
C ASN A 98 -10.42 0.81 2.89
N LEU A 99 -9.41 1.11 3.69
CA LEU A 99 -9.36 0.75 5.10
C LEU A 99 -10.43 1.47 5.93
N SER A 100 -10.90 2.65 5.51
CA SER A 100 -11.97 3.39 6.20
C SER A 100 -13.31 2.64 6.22
N ASN A 101 -13.52 1.72 5.26
CA ASN A 101 -14.77 0.96 5.13
C ASN A 101 -14.65 -0.49 5.60
N LEU A 102 -13.50 -0.91 6.12
CA LEU A 102 -13.26 -2.29 6.53
C LEU A 102 -13.42 -2.45 8.04
N PRO A 103 -13.97 -3.56 8.53
CA PRO A 103 -14.03 -3.88 9.94
C PRO A 103 -12.66 -4.41 10.42
N ILE A 104 -11.63 -3.55 10.39
CA ILE A 104 -10.23 -3.94 10.65
C ILE A 104 -10.07 -4.63 12.00
N ASP A 105 -10.79 -4.18 13.03
CA ASP A 105 -10.71 -4.75 14.38
C ASP A 105 -11.25 -6.19 14.47
N SER A 106 -11.95 -6.67 13.44
CA SER A 106 -12.44 -8.05 13.35
C SER A 106 -11.48 -9.00 12.63
N TYR A 107 -10.42 -8.48 12.02
CA TYR A 107 -9.47 -9.29 11.28
C TYR A 107 -8.42 -9.91 12.19
N GLU A 108 -7.93 -11.07 11.78
CA GLU A 108 -6.89 -11.79 12.51
C GLU A 108 -5.59 -10.98 12.52
N VAL A 109 -4.92 -10.97 13.68
CA VAL A 109 -3.59 -10.39 13.85
C VAL A 109 -2.60 -11.51 14.11
N THR A 110 -1.54 -11.60 13.30
CA THR A 110 -0.45 -12.56 13.45
C THR A 110 0.86 -11.85 13.73
N LEU A 111 1.79 -12.57 14.38
CA LEU A 111 3.13 -12.07 14.64
C LEU A 111 4.06 -12.54 13.52
N GLU A 112 4.57 -11.62 12.71
CA GLU A 112 5.43 -11.93 11.56
C GLU A 112 6.84 -11.38 11.75
N TYR A 113 7.85 -12.12 11.28
CA TYR A 113 9.24 -11.67 11.28
C TYR A 113 9.51 -10.82 10.03
N CYS A 114 9.55 -9.50 10.20
CA CYS A 114 9.56 -8.53 9.11
C CYS A 114 10.80 -7.63 9.15
N PRO A 115 11.23 -7.05 8.02
CA PRO A 115 12.31 -6.07 8.00
C PRO A 115 11.95 -4.82 8.82
N VAL A 116 12.94 -4.25 9.50
CA VAL A 116 12.79 -2.96 10.19
C VAL A 116 12.78 -1.80 9.19
N ALA A 117 11.96 -0.79 9.47
CA ALA A 117 11.75 0.35 8.58
C ALA A 117 12.85 1.42 8.69
N THR A 118 13.68 1.37 9.75
CA THR A 118 14.67 2.39 10.06
C THR A 118 16.07 1.79 10.18
N SER A 119 17.07 2.61 9.88
CA SER A 119 18.50 2.28 10.03
C SER A 119 18.97 2.13 11.48
N GLU A 120 18.10 2.37 12.46
CA GLU A 120 18.44 2.37 13.90
C GLU A 120 18.43 0.96 14.52
N ASP A 121 17.74 0.00 13.90
CA ASP A 121 17.77 -1.40 14.35
C ASP A 121 18.81 -2.19 13.53
N ALA A 122 20.02 -2.31 14.09
CA ALA A 122 21.17 -3.01 13.49
C ALA A 122 20.95 -4.50 13.15
N ARG A 123 19.76 -5.06 13.39
CA ARG A 123 19.42 -6.48 13.18
C ARG A 123 18.65 -6.75 11.89
N GLY A 124 18.28 -5.72 11.12
CA GLY A 124 17.63 -5.84 9.81
C GLY A 124 16.19 -6.36 9.82
N TYR A 125 15.79 -7.14 10.84
CA TYR A 125 14.47 -7.74 11.00
C TYR A 125 14.02 -7.75 12.47
N THR A 126 12.71 -7.63 12.68
CA THR A 126 12.05 -7.71 14.00
C THR A 126 10.66 -8.34 13.87
N PHE A 127 10.13 -8.85 14.98
CA PHE A 127 8.75 -9.30 15.02
C PHE A 127 7.79 -8.11 15.03
N LYS A 128 6.75 -8.19 14.21
CA LYS A 128 5.73 -7.17 14.07
C LYS A 128 4.34 -7.81 14.08
N ASP A 129 3.40 -7.15 14.74
CA ASP A 129 2.00 -7.52 14.66
C ASP A 129 1.44 -7.08 13.30
N MET A 130 0.89 -8.03 12.56
CA MET A 130 0.38 -7.85 11.20
C MET A 130 -1.11 -8.21 11.15
N ILE A 131 -1.91 -7.31 10.61
CA ILE A 131 -3.32 -7.52 10.31
C ILE A 131 -3.40 -8.32 9.00
N ASN A 132 -4.15 -9.42 9.02
CA ASN A 132 -4.45 -10.23 7.84
C ASN A 132 -5.60 -9.59 7.06
N LEU A 133 -5.28 -8.84 6.00
CA LEU A 133 -6.28 -8.30 5.09
C LEU A 133 -6.69 -9.37 4.07
N PRO A 134 -7.94 -9.86 4.13
CA PRO A 134 -8.37 -10.93 3.25
C PRO A 134 -8.53 -10.43 1.81
N LYS A 135 -8.33 -11.29 0.82
CA LYS A 135 -8.39 -10.89 -0.61
C LYS A 135 -9.74 -10.34 -1.02
N GLU A 136 -10.82 -10.86 -0.44
CA GLU A 136 -12.18 -10.42 -0.69
C GLU A 136 -12.46 -9.00 -0.20
N ALA A 137 -11.61 -8.44 0.69
CA ALA A 137 -11.70 -7.04 1.13
C ALA A 137 -11.07 -6.04 0.15
N VAL A 138 -10.53 -6.50 -0.98
CA VAL A 138 -9.98 -5.62 -2.02
C VAL A 138 -11.11 -4.77 -2.61
N SER A 139 -10.99 -3.45 -2.47
CA SER A 139 -11.96 -2.50 -3.05
C SER A 139 -11.73 -2.28 -4.54
N ARG A 140 -10.49 -2.43 -5.01
CA ARG A 140 -10.13 -2.27 -6.42
C ARG A 140 -8.96 -3.15 -6.80
N LYS A 141 -9.02 -3.80 -7.98
CA LYS A 141 -7.92 -4.54 -8.60
C LYS A 141 -7.69 -4.04 -10.03
N ILE A 142 -6.45 -3.75 -10.39
CA ILE A 142 -6.02 -3.38 -11.74
C ILE A 142 -4.94 -4.37 -12.18
N ASN A 143 -5.22 -5.17 -13.20
CA ASN A 143 -4.23 -6.12 -13.72
C ASN A 143 -3.17 -5.40 -14.58
N ILE A 144 -1.92 -5.69 -14.29
CA ILE A 144 -0.73 -5.29 -15.04
C ILE A 144 -0.57 -6.34 -16.15
N GLY A 145 -1.14 -6.09 -17.34
CA GLY A 145 -1.00 -7.05 -18.44
C GLY A 145 -2.04 -7.02 -19.56
N TYR A 146 -3.22 -6.41 -19.37
CA TYR A 146 -4.21 -6.23 -20.46
C TYR A 146 -3.97 -4.95 -21.28
N ARG A 147 -2.70 -4.65 -21.56
CA ARG A 147 -2.25 -3.79 -22.67
C ARG A 147 -1.50 -4.61 -23.73
N ARG A 148 -1.82 -5.90 -23.90
CA ARG A 148 -1.69 -6.47 -25.25
C ARG A 148 -2.91 -6.01 -26.04
N LEU A 149 -2.66 -5.06 -26.92
CA LEU A 149 -3.55 -4.63 -27.99
C LEU A 149 -3.98 -5.85 -28.82
N GLU A 150 -5.10 -6.47 -28.47
CA GLU A 150 -5.94 -7.14 -29.45
C GLU A 150 -7.17 -6.25 -29.64
N GLY A 151 -7.20 -5.50 -30.75
CA GLY A 151 -8.40 -4.74 -31.13
C GLY A 151 -8.18 -3.41 -31.86
N TRP A 152 -6.96 -2.91 -32.02
CA TRP A 152 -6.67 -1.86 -33.01
C TRP A 152 -6.13 -2.51 -34.29
N GLN A 153 -7.02 -3.20 -35.01
CA GLN A 153 -6.84 -3.34 -36.46
C GLN A 153 -7.45 -2.10 -37.12
N LYS A 154 -6.65 -1.46 -37.97
CA LYS A 154 -7.07 -0.38 -38.87
C LYS A 154 -8.03 -0.89 -39.93
#